data_AF-A0A7W0LPH4-F1
#
_entry.id   AF-A0A7W0LPH4-F1
#
_cell.length_a   1.000
_cell.length_b   1.000
_cell.length_c   1.000
_cell.angle_alpha   90.00
_cell.angle_beta   90.00
_cell.angle_gamma   90.00
#
_symmetry.space_group_name_H-M   'P 1'
#
loop_
_entity.id
_entity.type
_entity.pdbx_description
1 polymer ?
#
loop_
_entity_poly.entity_id
_entity_poly.type
_entity_poly.pdbx_seq_one_letter_code
_entity_poly.pdbx_strand_id
1 'polypeptide(L)'
;MRPFTVHTTISAAPEAVFDFVGDLANGPSWTGHLAEDYRLARAKSSGLGAGARFRTNPPGPHVWVEIANAEYERPRRIVQKGRHGRVGRSASEAVFEFKPDSGGTRVELTMWTEPGHRWDAVKEKLGARRWLSREARIMLKRLRGVFEDPPDGELARASVAGYETATAARFGDHPDLHTAG
;
A
#
# COMPACT_ATOMS: atom_id res chain seq x y z
N MET A 1 -6.95 18.43 -2.94
CA MET A 1 -5.81 18.75 -3.84
C MET A 1 -6.20 18.30 -5.23
N ARG A 2 -5.84 19.02 -6.30
CA ARG A 2 -6.12 18.53 -7.67
C ARG A 2 -5.40 17.18 -7.90
N PRO A 3 -5.98 16.26 -8.68
CA PRO A 3 -5.29 15.03 -9.05
C PRO A 3 -3.95 15.28 -9.73
N PHE A 4 -3.01 14.35 -9.55
CA PHE A 4 -1.81 14.25 -10.34
C PHE A 4 -1.58 12.80 -10.72
N THR A 5 -0.90 12.61 -11.86
CA THR A 5 -0.54 11.29 -12.37
C THR A 5 0.97 11.19 -12.48
N VAL A 6 1.50 10.05 -12.08
CA VAL A 6 2.89 9.62 -12.33
C VAL A 6 2.83 8.23 -12.97
N HIS A 7 3.88 7.84 -13.69
CA HIS A 7 3.91 6.53 -14.32
C HIS A 7 5.33 5.94 -14.35
N THR A 8 5.40 4.64 -14.55
CA THR A 8 6.63 3.90 -14.87
C THR A 8 6.29 2.74 -15.81
N THR A 9 7.27 2.22 -16.52
CA THR A 9 7.15 0.96 -17.27
C THR A 9 7.95 -0.10 -16.52
N ILE A 10 7.37 -1.29 -16.37
CA ILE A 10 7.94 -2.44 -15.66
C ILE A 10 8.04 -3.60 -16.65
N SER A 11 9.20 -4.25 -16.73
CA SER A 11 9.44 -5.43 -17.57
C SER A 11 8.80 -6.71 -17.02
N ALA A 12 7.50 -6.68 -16.76
CA ALA A 12 6.69 -7.82 -16.32
C ALA A 12 5.27 -7.74 -16.91
N ALA A 13 4.57 -8.87 -16.98
CA ALA A 13 3.21 -8.94 -17.50
C ALA A 13 2.21 -8.14 -16.63
N PRO A 14 1.17 -7.52 -17.22
CA PRO A 14 0.20 -6.71 -16.47
C PRO A 14 -0.45 -7.47 -15.31
N GLU A 15 -0.75 -8.74 -15.52
CA GLU A 15 -1.27 -9.66 -14.51
C GLU A 15 -0.36 -9.76 -13.28
N ALA A 16 0.95 -9.94 -13.49
CA ALA A 16 1.90 -10.11 -12.41
C ALA A 16 2.06 -8.82 -11.60
N VAL A 17 2.16 -7.68 -12.29
CA VAL A 17 2.27 -6.37 -11.63
C VAL A 17 0.98 -6.02 -10.89
N PHE A 18 -0.18 -6.28 -11.52
CA PHE A 18 -1.49 -6.07 -10.90
C PHE A 18 -1.65 -6.92 -9.64
N ASP A 19 -1.37 -8.23 -9.72
CA ASP A 19 -1.54 -9.15 -8.59
C ASP A 19 -0.61 -8.77 -7.43
N PHE A 20 0.61 -8.31 -7.74
CA PHE A 20 1.56 -7.84 -6.74
C PHE A 20 1.11 -6.56 -6.03
N VAL A 21 0.66 -5.55 -6.78
CA VAL A 21 0.16 -4.27 -6.22
C VAL A 21 -1.17 -4.47 -5.49
N GLY A 22 -2.01 -5.36 -6.01
CA GLY A 22 -3.33 -5.66 -5.46
C GLY A 22 -3.31 -6.44 -4.16
N ASP A 23 -2.21 -7.13 -3.86
CA ASP A 23 -1.92 -7.72 -2.56
C ASP A 23 -1.22 -6.72 -1.65
N LEU A 24 -1.99 -6.09 -0.76
CA LEU A 24 -1.51 -5.09 0.19
C LEU A 24 -0.47 -5.65 1.16
N ALA A 25 -0.34 -6.97 1.32
CA ALA A 25 0.75 -7.53 2.10
C ALA A 25 2.11 -7.20 1.48
N ASN A 26 2.21 -7.01 0.15
CA ASN A 26 3.45 -6.63 -0.51
C ASN A 26 3.82 -5.16 -0.33
N GLY A 27 2.92 -4.32 0.19
CA GLY A 27 3.11 -2.88 0.38
C GLY A 27 4.51 -2.47 0.87
N PRO A 28 5.00 -3.04 2.00
CA PRO A 28 6.30 -2.65 2.56
C PRO A 28 7.48 -2.72 1.59
N SER A 29 7.47 -3.66 0.64
CA SER A 29 8.59 -3.85 -0.31
C SER A 29 8.78 -2.65 -1.25
N TRP A 30 7.73 -1.90 -1.57
CA TRP A 30 7.76 -0.79 -2.53
C TRP A 30 7.29 0.55 -1.96
N THR A 31 6.67 0.56 -0.77
CA THR A 31 6.27 1.78 -0.06
C THR A 31 7.10 2.07 1.19
N GLY A 32 8.09 1.23 1.53
CA GLY A 32 8.82 1.34 2.81
C GLY A 32 9.59 2.64 3.06
N HIS A 33 9.86 3.48 2.04
CA HIS A 33 10.41 4.83 2.27
C HIS A 33 9.39 5.83 2.82
N LEU A 34 8.10 5.58 2.60
CA LEU A 34 7.02 6.52 2.97
C LEU A 34 6.08 5.95 4.04
N ALA A 35 5.93 4.63 4.08
CA ALA A 35 5.00 3.91 4.93
C ALA A 35 5.74 3.16 6.03
N GLU A 36 5.68 3.70 7.23
CA GLU A 36 6.20 3.13 8.47
C GLU A 36 5.09 2.38 9.21
N ASP A 37 5.45 1.48 10.12
CA ASP A 37 4.49 0.71 10.93
C ASP A 37 3.38 0.05 10.08
N TYR A 38 3.72 -0.44 8.88
CA TYR A 38 2.77 -0.98 7.92
C TYR A 38 2.22 -2.33 8.39
N ARG A 39 0.89 -2.45 8.43
CA ARG A 39 0.18 -3.67 8.85
C ARG A 39 -1.05 -3.90 8.00
N LEU A 40 -1.43 -5.15 7.82
CA LEU A 40 -2.74 -5.46 7.26
C LEU A 40 -3.84 -5.08 8.25
N ALA A 41 -4.87 -4.40 7.77
CA ALA A 41 -6.06 -4.07 8.56
C ALA A 41 -7.08 -5.22 8.56
N ARG A 42 -6.91 -6.22 7.69
CA ARG A 42 -7.77 -7.39 7.53
C ARG A 42 -6.93 -8.61 7.16
N ALA A 43 -7.40 -9.82 7.48
CA ALA A 43 -6.74 -11.07 7.08
C ALA A 43 -6.65 -11.25 5.56
N LYS A 44 -7.67 -10.78 4.83
CA LYS A 44 -7.66 -10.72 3.37
C LYS A 44 -6.71 -9.61 2.92
N SER A 45 -5.58 -10.00 2.34
CA SER A 45 -4.53 -9.07 1.91
C SER A 45 -4.68 -8.58 0.46
N SER A 46 -5.39 -9.33 -0.39
CA SER A 46 -5.56 -9.01 -1.81
C SER A 46 -7.03 -8.93 -2.25
N GLY A 47 -7.28 -8.33 -3.41
CA GLY A 47 -8.63 -8.23 -3.97
C GLY A 47 -9.49 -7.12 -3.37
N LEU A 48 -10.74 -7.07 -3.81
CA LEU A 48 -11.73 -6.11 -3.32
C LEU A 48 -11.89 -6.22 -1.79
N GLY A 49 -11.85 -5.07 -1.11
CA GLY A 49 -12.00 -4.94 0.34
C GLY A 49 -10.76 -5.27 1.16
N ALA A 50 -9.66 -5.73 0.55
CA ALA A 50 -8.37 -5.82 1.24
C ALA A 50 -7.98 -4.46 1.79
N GLY A 51 -7.39 -4.42 2.99
CA GLY A 51 -7.05 -3.17 3.65
C GLY A 51 -5.74 -3.23 4.43
N ALA A 52 -5.10 -2.07 4.55
CA ALA A 52 -3.86 -1.88 5.29
C ALA A 52 -3.88 -0.56 6.05
N ARG A 53 -3.06 -0.49 7.09
CA ARG A 53 -2.84 0.70 7.90
C ARG A 53 -1.35 0.93 8.09
N PHE A 54 -0.91 2.18 7.97
CA PHE A 54 0.48 2.58 8.11
C PHE A 54 0.58 4.03 8.56
N ARG A 55 1.76 4.41 9.04
CA ARG A 55 2.12 5.78 9.37
C ARG A 55 2.93 6.39 8.23
N THR A 56 2.69 7.66 7.93
CA THR A 56 3.50 8.44 7.00
C THR A 56 4.09 9.66 7.69
N ASN A 57 5.22 10.14 7.19
CA ASN A 57 5.93 11.33 7.69
C ASN A 57 5.96 12.43 6.62
N PRO A 58 4.82 13.11 6.34
CA PRO A 58 4.82 14.28 5.48
C PRO A 58 5.62 15.42 6.13
N PRO A 59 5.93 16.51 5.39
CA PRO A 59 6.45 17.73 5.99
C PRO A 59 5.45 18.28 7.01
N GLY A 60 5.67 18.02 8.30
CA GLY A 60 4.73 18.29 9.37
C GLY A 60 4.58 17.10 10.32
N PRO A 61 3.45 16.99 11.05
CA PRO A 61 3.21 15.87 11.95
C PRO A 61 3.00 14.57 11.18
N HIS A 62 3.43 13.46 11.76
CA HIS A 62 3.13 12.14 11.22
C HIS A 62 1.61 11.92 11.13
N VAL A 63 1.19 11.11 10.16
CA VAL A 63 -0.23 10.85 9.91
C VAL A 63 -0.45 9.36 9.73
N TRP A 64 -1.41 8.82 10.48
CA TRP A 64 -1.94 7.48 10.22
C TRP A 64 -2.84 7.48 9.00
N VAL A 65 -2.61 6.52 8.12
CA VAL A 65 -3.36 6.29 6.89
C VAL A 65 -3.92 4.87 6.94
N GLU A 66 -5.22 4.75 6.68
CA GLU A 66 -5.85 3.47 6.36
C GLU A 66 -6.21 3.48 4.89
N ILE A 67 -5.95 2.39 4.18
CA ILE A 67 -6.35 2.21 2.79
C ILE A 67 -7.18 0.93 2.63
N ALA A 68 -8.05 0.90 1.63
CA ALA A 68 -8.71 -0.30 1.16
C ALA A 68 -8.84 -0.31 -0.36
N ASN A 69 -8.71 -1.49 -0.96
CA ASN A 69 -9.06 -1.71 -2.37
C ASN A 69 -10.58 -1.58 -2.53
N ALA A 70 -11.03 -0.48 -3.13
CA ALA A 70 -12.43 -0.14 -3.36
C ALA A 70 -12.92 -0.54 -4.75
N GLU A 71 -12.03 -0.60 -5.74
CA GLU A 71 -12.26 -1.22 -7.05
C GLU A 71 -11.10 -2.17 -7.35
N TYR A 72 -11.38 -3.31 -7.98
CA TYR A 72 -10.41 -4.36 -8.23
C TYR A 72 -10.75 -5.13 -9.52
N GLU A 73 -10.30 -4.60 -10.66
CA GLU A 73 -10.61 -5.11 -11.99
C GLU A 73 -9.34 -5.68 -12.63
N ARG A 74 -9.11 -6.99 -12.46
CA ARG A 74 -7.90 -7.65 -12.97
C ARG A 74 -7.89 -7.75 -14.50
N PRO A 75 -6.76 -7.50 -15.19
CA PRO A 75 -5.51 -6.91 -14.68
C PRO A 75 -5.46 -5.37 -14.83
N ARG A 76 -6.57 -4.70 -15.15
CA ARG A 76 -6.58 -3.33 -15.69
C ARG A 76 -6.51 -2.24 -14.63
N ARG A 77 -7.17 -2.39 -13.48
CA ARG A 77 -7.42 -1.26 -12.59
C ARG A 77 -7.60 -1.64 -11.12
N ILE A 78 -6.96 -0.87 -10.23
CA ILE A 78 -7.19 -0.92 -8.79
C ILE A 78 -7.46 0.50 -8.29
N VAL A 79 -8.53 0.69 -7.52
CA VAL A 79 -8.76 1.94 -6.79
C VAL A 79 -8.58 1.70 -5.32
N GLN A 80 -7.63 2.39 -4.71
CA GLN A 80 -7.40 2.39 -3.27
C GLN A 80 -7.98 3.67 -2.67
N LYS A 81 -8.97 3.51 -1.78
CA LYS A 81 -9.51 4.62 -0.99
C LYS A 81 -8.82 4.67 0.35
N GLY A 82 -8.34 5.84 0.71
CA GLY A 82 -7.64 6.09 1.96
C GLY A 82 -8.39 7.06 2.87
N ARG A 83 -8.17 6.89 4.17
CA ARG A 83 -8.58 7.83 5.22
C ARG A 83 -7.38 8.20 6.07
N HIS A 84 -7.26 9.48 6.39
CA HIS A 84 -6.12 9.99 7.15
C HIS A 84 -6.50 11.24 8.00
N GLY A 85 -5.58 11.63 8.89
CA GLY A 85 -5.78 12.75 9.82
C GLY A 85 -6.59 12.37 11.06
N ARG A 86 -6.86 13.36 11.93
CA ARG A 86 -7.58 13.15 13.20
C ARG A 86 -8.93 12.48 12.94
N VAL A 87 -9.13 11.28 13.49
CA VAL A 87 -10.33 10.43 13.33
C VAL A 87 -10.68 10.14 11.85
N GLY A 88 -9.71 10.07 10.94
CA GLY A 88 -9.94 9.69 9.53
C GLY A 88 -10.76 10.71 8.72
N ARG A 89 -10.72 11.99 9.12
CA ARG A 89 -11.52 13.08 8.55
C ARG A 89 -11.16 13.48 7.11
N SER A 90 -9.98 13.13 6.63
CA SER A 90 -9.54 13.45 5.28
C SER A 90 -9.54 12.18 4.44
N ALA A 91 -10.01 12.29 3.20
CA ALA A 91 -10.03 11.20 2.26
C ALA A 91 -8.88 11.33 1.25
N SER A 92 -8.39 10.20 0.78
CA SER A 92 -7.46 10.13 -0.34
C SER A 92 -7.90 9.04 -1.31
N GLU A 93 -7.50 9.17 -2.55
CA GLU A 93 -7.68 8.11 -3.54
C GLU A 93 -6.40 7.92 -4.33
N ALA A 94 -6.06 6.67 -4.59
CA ALA A 94 -4.97 6.24 -5.44
C ALA A 94 -5.54 5.26 -6.46
N VAL A 95 -5.47 5.64 -7.73
CA VAL A 95 -5.94 4.86 -8.86
C VAL A 95 -4.71 4.32 -9.58
N PHE A 96 -4.58 3.00 -9.60
CA PHE A 96 -3.60 2.28 -10.41
C PHE A 96 -4.26 1.78 -11.68
N GLU A 97 -3.66 2.10 -12.81
CA GLU A 97 -4.02 1.55 -14.12
C GLU A 97 -2.82 0.81 -14.71
N PHE A 98 -3.07 -0.38 -15.23
CA PHE A 98 -2.04 -1.25 -15.78
C PHE A 98 -2.32 -1.47 -17.26
N LYS A 99 -1.43 -0.97 -18.12
CA LYS A 99 -1.57 -1.01 -19.57
C LYS A 99 -0.43 -1.85 -20.16
N PRO A 100 -0.71 -2.80 -21.07
CA PRO A 100 0.35 -3.47 -21.81
C PRO A 100 1.24 -2.44 -22.53
N ASP A 101 2.56 -2.60 -22.45
CA ASP A 101 3.54 -1.72 -23.09
C ASP A 101 4.79 -2.50 -23.50
N SER A 102 4.99 -2.70 -24.81
CA SER A 102 6.25 -3.20 -25.40
C SER A 102 6.88 -4.43 -24.72
N GLY A 103 6.07 -5.44 -24.36
CA GLY A 103 6.53 -6.65 -23.66
C GLY A 103 6.57 -6.55 -22.13
N GLY A 104 6.13 -5.43 -21.57
CA GLY A 104 5.94 -5.19 -20.14
C GLY A 104 4.64 -4.45 -19.85
N THR A 105 4.64 -3.70 -18.74
CA THR A 105 3.46 -3.01 -18.22
C THR A 105 3.77 -1.56 -17.92
N ARG A 106 3.01 -0.65 -18.52
CA ARG A 106 2.94 0.75 -18.09
C ARG A 106 1.98 0.84 -16.91
N VAL A 107 2.51 1.20 -15.74
CA VAL A 107 1.74 1.46 -14.53
C VAL A 107 1.54 2.95 -14.39
N GLU A 108 0.28 3.39 -14.39
CA GLU A 108 -0.10 4.78 -14.13
C GLU A 108 -0.75 4.87 -12.76
N LEU A 109 -0.26 5.80 -11.94
CA LEU A 109 -0.79 6.09 -10.62
C LEU A 109 -1.32 7.51 -10.59
N THR A 110 -2.63 7.64 -10.41
CA THR A 110 -3.30 8.92 -10.20
C THR A 110 -3.70 9.06 -8.73
N MET A 111 -3.29 10.14 -8.08
CA MET A 111 -3.59 10.39 -6.66
C MET A 111 -4.19 11.75 -6.41
N TRP A 112 -5.12 11.81 -5.45
CA TRP A 112 -5.62 13.06 -4.88
C TRP A 112 -6.05 12.89 -3.43
N THR A 113 -6.23 14.01 -2.76
CA THR A 113 -6.72 14.09 -1.39
C THR A 113 -7.85 15.09 -1.30
N GLU A 114 -8.88 14.78 -0.53
CA GLU A 114 -9.99 15.65 -0.21
C GLU A 114 -9.92 16.01 1.29
N PRO A 115 -9.61 17.27 1.63
CA PRO A 115 -9.53 17.70 3.01
C PRO A 115 -10.92 17.72 3.66
N GLY A 116 -11.04 17.20 4.88
CA GLY A 116 -12.27 17.29 5.67
C GLY A 116 -12.61 18.69 6.19
N HIS A 117 -11.66 19.64 6.17
CA HIS A 117 -11.88 21.03 6.60
C HIS A 117 -11.19 22.04 5.66
N ARG A 118 -11.90 23.11 5.30
CA ARG A 118 -11.52 24.05 4.23
C ARG A 118 -10.33 24.97 4.58
N TRP A 119 -10.07 25.23 5.86
CA TRP A 119 -9.05 26.18 6.31
C TRP A 119 -7.64 25.58 6.49
N ASP A 120 -7.53 24.31 6.91
CA ASP A 120 -6.26 23.54 6.92
C ASP A 120 -5.73 23.34 5.49
N ALA A 121 -6.66 23.35 4.52
CA ALA A 121 -6.39 23.03 3.13
C ALA A 121 -5.65 24.14 2.36
N VAL A 122 -5.63 25.41 2.79
CA VAL A 122 -5.14 26.52 1.93
C VAL A 122 -3.65 26.80 2.07
N LYS A 123 -3.06 26.62 3.26
CA LYS A 123 -1.62 26.89 3.50
C LYS A 123 -0.69 25.72 3.11
N GLU A 124 -1.19 24.48 3.08
CA GLU A 124 -0.38 23.28 2.82
C GLU A 124 -0.42 22.74 1.37
N LYS A 125 -1.34 23.26 0.52
CA LYS A 125 -1.70 22.64 -0.78
C LYS A 125 -0.59 22.55 -1.82
N LEU A 126 0.35 23.50 -1.87
CA LEU A 126 1.44 23.48 -2.85
C LEU A 126 2.59 22.57 -2.42
N GLY A 127 2.96 22.59 -1.13
CA GLY A 127 4.00 21.73 -0.58
C GLY A 127 3.59 20.27 -0.55
N ALA A 128 2.36 19.97 -0.11
CA ALA A 128 1.84 18.61 -0.02
C ALA A 128 1.73 17.93 -1.38
N ARG A 129 1.33 18.65 -2.44
CA ARG A 129 1.29 18.10 -3.81
C ARG A 129 2.67 17.73 -4.30
N ARG A 130 3.64 18.65 -4.17
CA ARG A 130 5.00 18.42 -4.64
C ARG A 130 5.63 17.24 -3.91
N TRP A 131 5.48 17.21 -2.59
CA TRP A 131 5.94 16.11 -1.75
C TRP A 131 5.29 14.78 -2.16
N LEU A 132 3.95 14.69 -2.19
CA LEU A 132 3.26 13.45 -2.52
C LEU A 132 3.60 12.96 -3.94
N SER A 133 3.73 13.88 -4.91
CA SER A 133 4.15 13.52 -6.26
C SER A 133 5.59 12.99 -6.31
N ARG A 134 6.47 13.45 -5.43
CA ARG A 134 7.85 12.94 -5.33
C ARG A 134 7.83 11.54 -4.72
N GLU A 135 7.13 11.35 -3.60
CA GLU A 135 7.00 10.05 -2.95
C GLU A 135 6.37 9.00 -3.86
N ALA A 136 5.36 9.39 -4.66
CA ALA A 136 4.72 8.53 -5.64
C ALA A 136 5.68 8.09 -6.76
N ARG A 137 6.58 8.97 -7.23
CA ARG A 137 7.62 8.59 -8.21
C ARG A 137 8.63 7.61 -7.62
N ILE A 138 9.07 7.83 -6.37
CA ILE A 138 9.99 6.93 -5.68
C ILE A 138 9.31 5.56 -5.48
N MET A 139 8.03 5.56 -5.10
CA MET A 139 7.22 4.36 -4.93
C MET A 139 7.12 3.54 -6.22
N LEU A 140 6.81 4.17 -7.37
CA LEU A 140 6.81 3.47 -8.66
C LEU A 140 8.21 2.99 -9.08
N LYS A 141 9.27 3.75 -8.76
CA LYS A 141 10.66 3.31 -8.99
C LYS A 141 11.00 2.07 -8.17
N ARG A 142 10.61 2.01 -6.91
CA ARG A 142 10.83 0.83 -6.04
C ARG A 142 9.99 -0.36 -6.50
N LEU A 143 8.74 -0.14 -6.87
CA LEU A 143 7.90 -1.18 -7.46
C LEU A 143 8.54 -1.78 -8.71
N ARG A 144 9.10 -0.96 -9.61
CA ARG A 144 9.87 -1.44 -10.75
C ARG A 144 11.07 -2.28 -10.33
N GLY A 145 11.82 -1.82 -9.32
CA GLY A 145 12.97 -2.54 -8.77
C GLY A 145 12.61 -3.95 -8.28
N VAL A 146 11.44 -4.15 -7.67
CA VAL A 146 10.99 -5.49 -7.24
C VAL A 146 10.94 -6.51 -8.39
N PHE A 147 10.61 -6.07 -9.61
CA PHE A 147 10.50 -6.97 -10.76
C PHE A 147 11.79 -7.09 -11.58
N GLU A 148 12.57 -6.01 -11.67
CA GLU A 148 13.73 -5.94 -12.56
C GLU A 148 15.07 -6.17 -11.86
N ASP A 149 15.13 -5.90 -10.56
CA ASP A 149 16.33 -6.02 -9.73
C ASP A 149 15.92 -6.43 -8.29
N PRO A 150 15.32 -7.62 -8.12
CA PRO A 150 14.84 -8.05 -6.81
C PRO A 150 16.02 -8.15 -5.84
N PRO A 151 15.88 -7.65 -4.60
CA PRO A 151 16.95 -7.73 -3.61
C PRO A 151 17.27 -9.19 -3.29
N ASP A 152 18.52 -9.45 -2.91
CA ASP A 152 18.94 -10.75 -2.39
C ASP A 152 18.14 -11.06 -1.09
N GLY A 153 17.28 -12.09 -1.16
CA GLY A 153 16.47 -12.55 -0.03
C GLY A 153 14.95 -12.38 -0.21
N GLU A 154 14.19 -12.57 0.87
CA GLU A 154 12.74 -12.43 0.85
C GLU A 154 12.29 -10.96 0.84
N LEU A 155 11.29 -10.64 0.00
CA LEU A 155 10.69 -9.31 -0.04
C LEU A 155 9.93 -9.01 1.26
N ALA A 156 10.08 -7.78 1.75
CA ALA A 156 9.32 -7.31 2.91
C ALA A 156 7.81 -7.43 2.67
N ARG A 157 7.14 -8.17 3.54
CA ARG A 157 5.70 -8.48 3.46
C ARG A 157 5.03 -8.26 4.82
N ALA A 158 3.86 -7.65 4.81
CA ALA A 158 3.09 -7.35 6.03
C ALA A 158 2.19 -8.52 6.44
N SER A 159 2.03 -8.69 7.76
CA SER A 159 1.04 -9.56 8.37
C SER A 159 -0.05 -8.74 9.08
N VAL A 160 -1.09 -9.43 9.58
CA VAL A 160 -2.11 -8.82 10.44
C VAL A 160 -1.53 -8.61 11.84
N ALA A 161 -1.83 -7.47 12.47
CA ALA A 161 -1.45 -7.24 13.86
C ALA A 161 -2.04 -8.33 14.79
N GLY A 162 -1.18 -9.03 15.53
CA GLY A 162 -1.56 -10.17 16.38
C GLY A 162 -1.43 -11.56 15.73
N TYR A 163 -1.01 -11.63 14.46
CA TYR A 163 -0.68 -12.88 13.77
C TYR A 163 0.79 -12.87 13.36
N GLU A 164 1.67 -13.01 14.35
CA GLU A 164 3.04 -13.45 14.11
C GLU A 164 2.99 -14.96 13.88
N THR A 165 3.20 -15.42 12.64
CA THR A 165 3.31 -16.87 12.38
C THR A 165 4.47 -17.52 13.13
N ALA A 166 5.46 -16.72 13.54
CA ALA A 166 6.60 -17.17 14.35
C ALA A 166 6.26 -17.38 15.83
N THR A 167 5.15 -16.82 16.33
CA THR A 167 4.78 -16.84 17.76
C THR A 167 3.35 -17.34 17.99
N ALA A 168 2.60 -17.63 16.93
CA ALA A 168 1.28 -18.23 17.05
C ALA A 168 1.43 -19.66 17.59
N ALA A 169 1.04 -19.88 18.84
CA ALA A 169 0.89 -21.22 19.40
C ALA A 169 0.07 -22.06 18.42
N ARG A 170 0.64 -23.16 17.95
CA ARG A 170 -0.11 -24.10 17.12
C ARG A 170 -1.23 -24.64 17.99
N PHE A 171 -2.45 -24.65 17.45
CA PHE A 171 -3.57 -25.29 18.11
C PHE A 171 -3.22 -26.78 18.26
N GLY A 172 -2.76 -27.18 19.46
CA GLY A 172 -2.20 -28.52 19.75
C GLY A 172 -0.97 -28.54 20.68
N ASP A 173 -0.26 -27.44 20.89
CA ASP A 173 0.95 -27.40 21.75
C ASP A 173 0.61 -27.23 23.25
N HIS A 174 -0.33 -28.00 23.79
CA HIS A 174 -0.53 -28.14 25.24
C HIS A 174 0.21 -29.40 25.73
N PRO A 175 1.30 -29.27 26.50
CA PRO A 175 1.99 -30.42 27.07
C PRO A 175 1.34 -30.87 28.38
N ASP A 176 0.06 -31.25 28.39
CA ASP A 176 -0.60 -31.71 29.64
C ASP A 176 -1.67 -32.79 29.40
N LEU A 177 -1.31 -33.89 28.73
CA LEU A 177 -2.06 -35.15 28.85
C LEU A 177 -1.11 -36.32 28.64
N HIS A 178 -0.37 -36.72 29.68
CA HIS A 178 0.02 -38.11 29.95
C HIS A 178 0.84 -38.17 31.24
N THR A 179 0.19 -38.46 32.38
CA THR A 179 0.67 -39.46 33.37
C THR A 179 -0.30 -39.59 34.53
N ALA A 180 -0.97 -40.75 34.60
CA ALA A 180 -1.32 -41.54 35.79
C ALA A 180 -2.23 -42.67 35.26
N GLY A 181 -1.91 -43.95 35.39
CA GLY A 181 -1.34 -44.60 36.57
C GLY A 181 -2.51 -45.13 37.38
#